data_AF-W8BLJ6-F1
#
_entry.id   AF-W8BLJ6-F1
#
_cell.length_a   1.000
_cell.length_b   1.000
_cell.length_c   1.000
_cell.angle_alpha   90.00
_cell.angle_beta   90.00
_cell.angle_gamma   90.00
#
_symmetry.space_group_name_H-M   'P 1'
#
loop_
_entity.id
_entity.type
_entity.pdbx_description
1 polymer ?
#
loop_
_entity_poly.entity_id
_entity_poly.type
_entity_poly.pdbx_seq_one_letter_code
_entity_poly.pdbx_strand_id
1 'polypeptide(L)'
;MDKSEYEIQHFNFSVEQFSLERRHYLTKILSLSLQSVVEKLSMGNDETKEFLIQEKEIVQRKMLEDMEKYLCAIEEIDRSNFTIPEYVLLATDYGHTKQYTEEDESEVDKKIASMKREFLENSVMIESIKVENSKYEEIRQHVDDEEKIIVQVQKVLDRMDTQWEKAKQLVEETQSMLH
;
A
#
# COMPACT_ATOMS: atom_id res chain seq x y z
N MET A 1 -16.51 1.49 24.39
CA MET A 1 -15.05 1.59 24.37
C MET A 1 -14.68 2.22 25.69
N ASP A 2 -13.89 1.53 26.50
CA ASP A 2 -13.51 2.09 27.80
C ASP A 2 -12.62 3.31 27.57
N LYS A 3 -12.81 4.37 28.36
CA LYS A 3 -12.04 5.62 28.24
C LYS A 3 -10.52 5.38 28.26
N SER A 4 -10.10 4.40 29.06
CA SER A 4 -8.71 3.94 29.13
C SER A 4 -8.21 3.31 27.81
N GLU A 5 -9.05 2.58 27.08
CA GLU A 5 -8.67 2.01 25.77
C GLU A 5 -8.44 3.10 24.73
N TYR A 6 -9.27 4.15 24.75
CA TYR A 6 -9.15 5.28 23.83
C TYR A 6 -7.85 6.06 24.07
N GLU A 7 -7.51 6.28 25.34
CA GLU A 7 -6.25 6.90 25.76
C GLU A 7 -5.05 6.03 25.40
N ILE A 8 -5.11 4.71 25.62
CA ILE A 8 -4.05 3.77 25.25
C ILE A 8 -3.85 3.74 23.73
N GLN A 9 -4.92 3.80 22.93
CA GLN A 9 -4.80 3.85 21.47
C GLN A 9 -4.10 5.12 20.98
N HIS A 10 -4.28 6.24 21.67
CA HIS A 10 -3.63 7.48 21.31
C HIS A 10 -2.17 7.53 21.76
N PHE A 11 -1.90 7.18 23.03
CA PHE A 11 -0.58 7.35 23.65
C PHE A 11 0.32 6.11 23.53
N ASN A 12 -0.22 4.94 23.19
CA ASN A 12 0.44 3.63 23.18
C ASN A 12 0.92 3.13 24.56
N PHE A 13 0.48 3.74 25.64
CA PHE A 13 0.75 3.30 27.01
C PHE A 13 -0.41 3.69 27.93
N SER A 14 -0.53 3.03 29.08
CA SER A 14 -1.44 3.46 30.14
C SER A 14 -0.76 4.41 31.12
N VAL A 15 -1.54 5.29 31.75
CA VAL A 15 -1.04 6.24 32.75
C VAL A 15 -0.41 5.50 33.93
N GLU A 16 -0.97 4.35 34.30
CA GLU A 16 -0.44 3.47 35.34
C GLU A 16 0.94 2.92 34.94
N GLN A 17 1.11 2.50 33.69
CA GLN A 17 2.39 2.02 33.19
C GLN A 17 3.44 3.14 33.21
N PHE A 18 3.09 4.33 32.72
CA PHE A 18 4.00 5.49 32.73
C PHE A 18 4.43 5.87 34.15
N SER A 19 3.49 5.85 35.10
CA SER A 19 3.76 6.16 36.51
C SER A 19 4.64 5.10 37.17
N LEU A 20 4.40 3.82 36.85
CA LEU A 20 5.22 2.71 37.33
C LEU A 20 6.65 2.77 36.79
N GLU A 21 6.82 3.03 35.50
CA GLU A 21 8.13 3.18 34.86
C GLU A 21 8.90 4.36 35.48
N ARG A 22 8.25 5.50 35.69
CA ARG A 22 8.87 6.64 36.39
C ARG A 22 9.35 6.27 37.79
N ARG A 23 8.51 5.61 38.60
CA ARG A 23 8.92 5.15 39.94
C ARG A 23 10.14 4.24 39.85
N HIS A 24 10.12 3.27 38.94
CA HIS A 24 11.25 2.37 38.72
C HIS A 24 12.54 3.12 38.36
N TYR A 25 12.48 4.07 37.44
CA TYR A 25 13.63 4.89 37.05
C TYR A 25 14.18 5.73 38.20
N LEU A 26 13.31 6.34 39.01
CA LEU A 26 13.74 7.12 40.18
C LEU A 26 14.43 6.24 41.22
N THR A 27 13.86 5.09 41.55
CA THR A 27 14.50 4.13 42.48
C THR A 27 15.86 3.67 41.95
N LYS A 28 15.98 3.42 40.64
CA LYS A 28 17.24 3.02 40.00
C LYS A 28 18.29 4.12 40.09
N ILE A 29 17.93 5.37 39.76
CA ILE A 29 18.83 6.52 39.86
C ILE A 29 19.31 6.70 41.30
N LEU A 30 18.39 6.65 42.26
CA LEU A 30 18.71 6.83 43.67
C LEU A 30 19.66 5.74 44.18
N SER A 31 19.41 4.48 43.82
CA SER A 31 20.30 3.36 44.16
C SER A 31 21.70 3.52 43.56
N LEU A 32 21.81 3.93 42.29
CA LEU A 32 23.10 4.17 41.63
C LEU A 32 23.85 5.35 42.25
N SER A 33 23.15 6.44 42.57
CA SER A 33 23.74 7.61 43.21
C SER A 33 24.27 7.27 44.61
N LEU A 34 23.47 6.57 45.43
CA LEU A 34 23.92 6.13 46.75
C LEU A 34 25.06 5.10 46.65
N GLN A 35 25.04 4.22 45.66
CA GLN A 35 26.14 3.30 45.41
C GLN A 35 27.45 4.04 45.13
N SER A 36 27.41 5.09 44.30
CA SER A 36 28.58 5.93 44.04
C SER A 36 29.08 6.66 45.29
N VAL A 37 28.18 7.07 46.18
CA VAL A 37 28.55 7.67 47.48
C VAL A 37 29.23 6.65 48.38
N VAL A 38 28.68 5.43 48.48
CA VAL A 38 29.29 4.33 49.25
C VAL A 38 30.70 4.00 48.73
N GLU A 39 30.87 3.93 47.42
CA GLU A 39 32.18 3.66 46.79
C GLU A 39 33.22 4.76 47.07
N LYS A 40 32.79 6.03 47.13
CA LYS A 40 33.67 7.15 47.50
C LYS A 40 34.02 7.16 48.98
N LEU A 41 33.06 6.81 49.85
CA LEU A 41 33.24 6.83 51.30
C LEU A 41 34.00 5.62 51.83
N SER A 42 33.92 4.46 51.17
CA SER A 42 34.60 3.25 51.63
C SER A 42 36.12 3.33 51.49
N MET A 43 36.65 4.22 50.63
CA MET A 43 38.10 4.46 50.44
C MET A 43 38.93 3.17 50.26
N GLY A 44 38.31 2.09 49.77
CA GLY A 44 38.95 0.78 49.58
C GLY A 44 39.03 -0.14 50.81
N ASN A 45 38.36 0.17 51.92
CA ASN A 45 38.26 -0.73 53.08
C ASN A 45 36.97 -1.57 53.00
N ASP A 46 37.11 -2.90 53.00
CA ASP A 46 36.02 -3.85 52.82
C ASP A 46 35.06 -3.90 54.03
N GLU A 47 35.57 -3.77 55.26
CA GLU A 47 34.73 -3.76 56.48
C GLU A 47 33.82 -2.52 56.53
N THR A 48 34.35 -1.35 56.15
CA THR A 48 33.59 -0.10 56.09
C THR A 48 32.52 -0.14 54.99
N LYS A 49 32.81 -0.84 53.90
CA LYS A 49 31.89 -0.95 52.75
C LYS A 49 30.63 -1.71 53.11
N GLU A 50 30.73 -2.80 53.86
CA GLU A 50 29.58 -3.62 54.24
C GLU A 50 28.63 -2.86 55.18
N PHE A 51 29.17 -2.10 56.14
CA PHE A 51 28.39 -1.21 57.00
C PHE A 51 27.69 -0.09 56.19
N LEU A 52 28.40 0.53 55.25
CA LEU A 52 27.84 1.59 54.39
C LEU A 52 26.73 1.07 53.45
N ILE A 53 26.77 -0.19 53.03
CA ILE A 53 25.70 -0.80 52.23
C ILE A 53 24.42 -0.97 53.06
N GLN A 54 24.53 -1.35 54.33
CA GLN A 54 23.36 -1.45 55.22
C GLN A 54 22.72 -0.08 55.47
N GLU A 55 23.53 0.95 55.72
CA GLU A 55 23.05 2.32 55.87
C GLU A 55 22.46 2.89 54.57
N LYS A 56 23.02 2.53 53.41
CA LYS A 56 22.47 2.89 52.10
C LYS A 56 21.01 2.45 51.97
N GLU A 57 20.67 1.22 52.34
CA GLU A 57 19.30 0.71 52.23
C GLU A 57 18.33 1.46 53.14
N ILE A 58 18.78 1.88 54.33
CA ILE A 58 17.98 2.68 55.27
C ILE A 58 17.75 4.09 54.72
N VAL A 59 18.81 4.74 54.22
CA VAL A 59 18.73 6.07 53.60
C VAL A 59 17.85 6.03 52.36
N GLN A 60 18.03 5.02 51.49
CA GLN A 60 17.22 4.81 50.30
C GLN A 60 15.74 4.71 50.65
N ARG A 61 15.38 3.93 51.66
CA ARG A 61 13.99 3.77 52.09
C ARG A 61 13.40 5.09 52.60
N LYS A 62 14.12 5.82 53.46
CA LYS A 62 13.67 7.12 53.96
C LYS A 62 13.48 8.14 52.84
N MET A 63 14.41 8.21 51.88
CA MET A 63 14.29 9.11 50.74
C MET A 63 13.08 8.76 49.87
N LEU A 64 12.79 7.47 49.65
CA LEU A 64 11.59 7.06 48.92
C LEU A 64 10.30 7.38 49.68
N GLU A 65 10.26 7.15 51.00
CA GLU A 65 9.12 7.51 51.85
C GLU A 65 8.83 9.02 51.81
N ASP A 66 9.88 9.86 51.90
CA ASP A 66 9.76 11.32 51.80
C ASP A 66 9.27 11.77 50.41
N MET A 67 9.69 11.04 49.36
CA MET A 67 9.31 11.34 47.98
C MET A 67 7.90 10.85 47.62
N GLU A 68 7.34 9.86 48.33
CA GLU A 68 6.07 9.22 47.95
C GLU A 68 4.92 10.22 47.86
N LYS A 69 4.86 11.20 48.77
CA LYS A 69 3.85 12.27 48.72
C LYS A 69 3.90 13.06 47.40
N TYR A 70 5.11 13.34 46.91
CA TYR A 70 5.30 14.07 45.65
C TYR A 70 5.04 13.16 44.45
N LEU A 71 5.38 11.88 44.54
CA LEU A 71 5.09 10.91 43.48
C LEU A 71 3.59 10.77 43.26
N CYS A 72 2.79 10.63 44.33
CA CYS A 72 1.33 10.60 44.23
C CYS A 72 0.76 11.87 43.59
N ALA A 73 1.28 13.05 43.96
CA ALA A 73 0.84 14.31 43.36
C ALA A 73 1.15 14.38 41.85
N ILE A 74 2.30 13.85 41.41
CA ILE A 74 2.66 13.76 40.00
C ILE A 74 1.74 12.78 39.26
N GLU A 75 1.36 11.66 39.88
CA GLU A 75 0.42 10.71 39.28
C GLU A 75 -0.96 11.30 39.04
N GLU A 76 -1.45 12.17 39.94
CA GLU A 76 -2.70 12.90 39.73
C GLU A 76 -2.60 13.87 38.53
N ILE A 77 -1.45 14.55 38.40
CA ILE A 77 -1.18 15.43 37.26
C ILE A 77 -1.11 14.62 35.96
N ASP A 78 -0.42 13.49 35.95
CA ASP A 78 -0.35 12.62 34.78
C ASP A 78 -1.73 12.13 34.37
N ARG A 79 -2.55 11.70 35.34
CA ARG A 79 -3.93 11.30 35.06
C ARG A 79 -4.69 12.44 34.38
N SER A 80 -4.55 13.68 34.85
CA SER A 80 -5.20 14.82 34.22
C SER A 80 -4.65 15.16 32.82
N ASN A 81 -3.35 14.99 32.58
CA ASN A 81 -2.69 15.34 31.33
C ASN A 81 -2.88 14.30 30.22
N PHE A 82 -2.89 13.02 30.59
CA PHE A 82 -3.08 11.90 29.67
C PHE A 82 -4.55 11.51 29.53
N THR A 83 -5.47 12.24 30.16
CA THR A 83 -6.91 12.06 29.94
C THR A 83 -7.32 12.75 28.64
N ILE A 84 -7.99 12.01 27.76
CA ILE A 84 -8.64 12.59 26.58
C ILE A 84 -10.05 13.03 26.97
N PRO A 85 -10.43 14.31 26.79
CA PRO A 85 -11.80 14.76 27.07
C PRO A 85 -12.82 14.08 26.15
N GLU A 86 -13.99 13.75 26.68
CA GLU A 86 -15.04 13.01 25.96
C GLU A 86 -15.57 13.73 24.71
N TYR A 87 -15.42 15.05 24.66
CA TYR A 87 -15.82 15.87 23.51
C TYR A 87 -14.74 15.98 22.43
N VAL A 88 -13.55 15.42 22.65
CA VAL A 88 -12.45 15.45 21.70
C VAL A 88 -12.43 14.13 20.92
N LEU A 89 -12.65 14.25 19.62
CA LEU A 89 -12.48 13.14 18.68
C LEU A 89 -11.04 13.16 18.14
N LEU A 90 -10.36 12.01 18.21
CA LEU A 90 -9.02 11.86 17.64
C LEU A 90 -9.07 11.93 16.11
N ALA A 91 -7.96 12.35 15.51
CA ALA A 91 -7.82 12.45 14.06
C ALA A 91 -7.99 11.09 13.34
N THR A 92 -7.68 9.99 14.02
CA THR A 92 -7.90 8.61 13.54
C THR A 92 -9.38 8.32 13.31
N ASP A 93 -10.25 8.88 14.14
CA ASP A 93 -11.69 8.66 14.08
C ASP A 93 -12.41 9.70 13.24
N TYR A 94 -11.67 10.67 12.67
CA TYR A 94 -12.22 11.63 11.72
C TYR A 94 -12.70 10.97 10.42
N GLY A 95 -12.29 9.72 10.15
CA GLY A 95 -12.90 8.89 9.11
C GLY A 95 -14.29 8.38 9.49
N HIS A 96 -14.53 8.15 10.79
CA HIS A 96 -15.78 7.63 11.35
C HIS A 96 -16.81 8.72 11.65
N THR A 97 -16.44 10.00 11.66
CA THR A 97 -17.42 11.12 11.72
C THR A 97 -18.33 11.16 10.51
N LYS A 98 -17.86 10.67 9.36
CA LYS A 98 -18.77 10.29 8.27
C LYS A 98 -19.37 8.96 8.67
N GLN A 99 -20.55 9.01 9.28
CA GLN A 99 -21.38 7.84 9.54
C GLN A 99 -21.83 7.28 8.19
N TYR A 100 -20.97 6.47 7.56
CA TYR A 100 -21.40 5.59 6.49
C TYR A 100 -22.37 4.60 7.12
N THR A 101 -23.60 4.58 6.63
CA THR A 101 -24.57 3.59 7.05
C THR A 101 -24.23 2.23 6.42
N GLU A 102 -24.68 1.13 7.03
CA GLU A 102 -24.51 -0.21 6.43
C GLU A 102 -25.13 -0.29 5.02
N GLU A 103 -26.14 0.55 4.74
CA GLU A 103 -26.72 0.71 3.40
C GLU A 103 -25.72 1.37 2.42
N ASP A 104 -25.01 2.42 2.84
CA ASP A 104 -23.98 3.06 2.02
C ASP A 104 -22.82 2.10 1.71
N GLU A 105 -22.39 1.29 2.69
CA GLU A 105 -21.37 0.26 2.47
C GLU A 105 -21.86 -0.81 1.48
N SER A 106 -23.11 -1.26 1.62
CA SER A 106 -23.72 -2.22 0.70
C SER A 106 -23.86 -1.68 -0.73
N GLU A 107 -24.18 -0.39 -0.89
CA GLU A 107 -24.24 0.26 -2.20
C GLU A 107 -22.85 0.36 -2.84
N VAL A 108 -21.83 0.73 -2.07
CA VAL A 108 -20.44 0.77 -2.54
C VAL A 108 -19.99 -0.63 -2.97
N ASP A 109 -20.28 -1.67 -2.20
CA ASP A 109 -19.94 -3.05 -2.54
C ASP A 109 -20.64 -3.53 -3.81
N LYS A 110 -21.94 -3.22 -3.97
CA LYS A 110 -22.68 -3.54 -5.20
C LYS A 110 -22.08 -2.82 -6.40
N LYS A 111 -21.67 -1.55 -6.24
CA LYS A 111 -21.03 -0.77 -7.30
C LYS A 111 -19.68 -1.35 -7.68
N ILE A 112 -18.86 -1.73 -6.69
CA ILE A 112 -17.57 -2.39 -6.91
C ILE A 112 -17.77 -3.72 -7.64
N ALA A 113 -18.75 -4.53 -7.23
CA ALA A 113 -19.06 -5.80 -7.87
C ALA A 113 -19.52 -5.61 -9.33
N SER A 114 -20.33 -4.58 -9.60
CA SER A 114 -20.74 -4.21 -10.95
C SER A 114 -19.55 -3.80 -11.81
N MET A 115 -18.67 -2.93 -11.31
CA MET A 115 -17.48 -2.48 -12.02
C MET A 115 -16.51 -3.62 -12.31
N LYS A 116 -16.34 -4.57 -11.37
CA LYS A 116 -15.53 -5.78 -11.59
C LYS A 116 -16.09 -6.65 -12.72
N ARG A 117 -17.42 -6.80 -12.77
CA ARG A 117 -18.08 -7.56 -13.85
C ARG A 117 -17.87 -6.89 -15.20
N GLU A 118 -18.15 -5.58 -15.28
CA GLU A 118 -17.97 -4.79 -16.50
C GLU A 118 -16.52 -4.82 -16.98
N PHE A 119 -15.55 -4.72 -16.07
CA PHE A 119 -14.14 -4.83 -16.41
C PHE A 119 -13.80 -6.20 -17.02
N LEU A 120 -14.33 -7.29 -16.46
CA LEU A 120 -14.09 -8.62 -16.98
C LEU A 120 -14.72 -8.82 -18.38
N GLU A 121 -15.96 -8.37 -18.55
CA GLU A 121 -16.66 -8.41 -19.85
C GLU A 121 -15.89 -7.62 -20.91
N ASN A 122 -15.46 -6.40 -20.58
CA ASN A 122 -14.64 -5.57 -21.47
C ASN A 122 -13.30 -6.23 -21.80
N SER A 123 -12.65 -6.89 -20.83
CA SER A 123 -11.39 -7.60 -21.07
C SER A 123 -11.58 -8.77 -22.05
N VAL A 124 -12.65 -9.54 -21.91
CA VAL A 124 -12.97 -10.66 -22.83
C VAL A 124 -13.30 -10.12 -24.23
N MET A 125 -14.04 -9.01 -24.30
CA MET A 125 -14.36 -8.36 -25.57
C MET A 125 -13.09 -7.86 -26.29
N ILE A 126 -12.14 -7.24 -25.56
CA ILE A 126 -10.87 -6.78 -26.15
C ILE A 126 -10.07 -7.96 -26.72
N GLU A 127 -9.97 -9.08 -26.01
CA GLU A 127 -9.28 -10.26 -26.53
C GLU A 127 -9.99 -10.83 -27.77
N SER A 128 -11.32 -10.82 -27.79
CA SER A 128 -12.12 -11.25 -28.94
C SER A 128 -11.86 -10.37 -30.17
N ILE A 129 -11.86 -9.04 -30.00
CA ILE A 129 -11.54 -8.08 -31.06
C ILE A 129 -10.11 -8.27 -31.58
N LYS A 130 -9.16 -8.58 -30.69
CA LYS A 130 -7.76 -8.83 -31.07
C LYS A 130 -7.63 -10.07 -31.95
N VAL A 131 -8.33 -11.15 -31.59
CA VAL A 131 -8.39 -12.38 -32.41
C VAL A 131 -9.07 -12.10 -33.75
N GLU A 132 -10.17 -11.35 -33.75
CA GLU A 132 -10.88 -10.99 -34.96
C GLU A 132 -10.03 -10.12 -35.90
N ASN A 133 -9.34 -9.10 -35.37
CA ASN A 133 -8.40 -8.28 -36.14
C ASN A 133 -7.26 -9.10 -36.74
N SER A 134 -6.73 -10.09 -36.02
CA SER A 134 -5.71 -10.99 -36.56
C SER A 134 -6.24 -11.76 -37.79
N LYS A 135 -7.48 -12.25 -37.72
CA LYS A 135 -8.12 -12.93 -38.87
C LYS A 135 -8.37 -11.99 -40.03
N TYR A 136 -8.78 -10.75 -39.77
CA TYR A 136 -8.95 -9.76 -40.83
C TYR A 136 -7.63 -9.43 -41.53
N GLU A 137 -6.52 -9.38 -40.80
CA GLU A 137 -5.20 -9.16 -41.40
C GLU A 137 -4.77 -10.35 -42.28
N GLU A 138 -5.05 -11.59 -41.86
CA GLU A 138 -4.84 -12.79 -42.69
C GLU A 138 -5.68 -12.75 -43.97
N ILE A 139 -6.98 -12.42 -43.86
CA ILE A 139 -7.87 -12.30 -45.03
C ILE A 139 -7.39 -11.20 -45.97
N ARG A 140 -6.91 -10.07 -45.43
CA ARG A 140 -6.40 -8.96 -46.24
C ARG A 140 -5.24 -9.39 -47.15
N GLN A 141 -4.33 -10.21 -46.64
CA GLN A 141 -3.23 -10.76 -47.46
C GLN A 141 -3.75 -11.61 -48.62
N HIS A 142 -4.77 -12.44 -48.38
CA HIS A 142 -5.39 -13.24 -49.43
C HIS A 142 -6.09 -12.37 -50.49
N VAL A 143 -6.80 -11.32 -50.06
CA VAL A 143 -7.46 -10.37 -50.98
C VAL A 143 -6.43 -9.62 -51.83
N ASP A 144 -5.32 -9.16 -51.23
CA ASP A 144 -4.24 -8.49 -51.96
C ASP A 144 -3.58 -9.44 -52.99
N ASP A 145 -3.47 -10.73 -52.68
CA ASP A 145 -2.97 -11.74 -53.62
C ASP A 145 -3.96 -12.04 -54.75
N GLU A 146 -5.26 -12.12 -54.45
CA GLU A 146 -6.32 -12.23 -55.46
C GLU A 146 -6.30 -11.03 -56.41
N GLU A 147 -6.15 -9.80 -55.90
CA GLU A 147 -6.05 -8.58 -56.72
C GLU A 147 -4.83 -8.64 -57.65
N LYS A 148 -3.67 -9.08 -57.16
CA LYS A 148 -2.47 -9.29 -58.02
C LYS A 148 -2.73 -10.31 -59.12
N ILE A 149 -3.41 -11.42 -58.82
CA ILE A 149 -3.75 -12.44 -59.80
C ILE A 149 -4.70 -11.86 -60.86
N ILE A 150 -5.73 -11.13 -60.46
CA ILE A 150 -6.67 -10.46 -61.38
C ILE A 150 -5.91 -9.52 -62.33
N VAL A 151 -4.99 -8.71 -61.80
CA VAL A 151 -4.15 -7.81 -62.63
C VAL A 151 -3.25 -8.60 -63.59
N GLN A 152 -2.70 -9.74 -63.18
CA GLN A 152 -1.90 -10.59 -64.06
C GLN A 152 -2.75 -11.23 -65.17
N VAL A 153 -3.92 -11.74 -64.83
CA VAL A 153 -4.87 -12.31 -65.80
C VAL A 153 -5.29 -11.25 -66.82
N GLN A 154 -5.61 -10.03 -66.38
CA GLN A 154 -5.95 -8.92 -67.27
C GLN A 154 -4.81 -8.62 -68.26
N LYS A 155 -3.56 -8.55 -67.77
CA LYS A 155 -2.38 -8.33 -68.63
C LYS A 155 -2.17 -9.45 -69.65
N VAL A 156 -2.48 -10.69 -69.31
CA VAL A 156 -2.38 -11.82 -70.24
C VAL A 156 -3.47 -11.72 -71.30
N LEU A 157 -4.72 -11.41 -70.91
CA LEU A 157 -5.83 -11.20 -71.85
C LEU A 157 -5.52 -10.08 -72.84
N ASP A 158 -5.06 -8.91 -72.36
CA ASP A 158 -4.70 -7.79 -73.23
C ASP A 158 -3.56 -8.16 -74.22
N ARG A 159 -2.61 -9.00 -73.79
CA ARG A 159 -1.55 -9.53 -74.68
C ARG A 159 -2.09 -10.52 -75.71
N MET A 160 -3.02 -11.38 -75.33
CA MET A 160 -3.66 -12.30 -76.26
C MET A 160 -4.49 -11.55 -77.30
N ASP A 161 -5.24 -10.53 -76.90
CA ASP A 161 -6.02 -9.69 -77.81
C ASP A 161 -5.12 -8.97 -78.83
N THR A 162 -4.00 -8.39 -78.36
CA THR A 162 -3.03 -7.74 -79.27
C THR A 162 -2.31 -8.71 -80.20
N GLN A 163 -2.03 -9.95 -79.77
CA GLN A 163 -1.49 -10.98 -80.64
C GLN A 163 -2.53 -11.50 -81.64
N TRP A 164 -3.78 -11.62 -81.23
CA TRP A 164 -4.90 -12.00 -82.09
C TRP A 164 -5.14 -10.97 -83.19
N GLU A 165 -5.08 -9.68 -82.87
CA GLU A 165 -5.20 -8.62 -83.89
C GLU A 165 -4.01 -8.61 -84.86
N LYS A 166 -2.78 -8.88 -84.40
CA LYS A 166 -1.63 -9.05 -85.30
C LYS A 166 -1.78 -10.28 -86.20
N ALA A 167 -2.31 -11.38 -85.68
CA ALA A 167 -2.56 -12.59 -86.46
C ALA A 167 -3.63 -12.34 -87.55
N LYS A 168 -4.69 -11.59 -87.24
CA LYS A 168 -5.68 -11.16 -88.24
C LYS A 168 -5.04 -10.29 -89.33
N GLN A 169 -4.24 -9.29 -88.96
CA GLN A 169 -3.54 -8.44 -89.92
C GLN A 169 -2.61 -9.24 -90.86
N LEU A 170 -1.85 -10.20 -90.31
CA LEU A 170 -1.01 -11.08 -91.12
C LEU A 170 -1.84 -11.96 -92.07
N VAL A 171 -2.99 -12.48 -91.63
CA VAL A 171 -3.89 -13.25 -92.51
C VAL A 171 -4.43 -12.38 -93.64
N GLU A 172 -4.82 -11.13 -93.37
CA GLU A 172 -5.27 -10.17 -94.39
C GLU A 172 -4.14 -9.83 -95.38
N GLU A 173 -2.92 -9.59 -94.90
CA GLU A 173 -1.75 -9.34 -95.75
C GLU A 173 -1.39 -10.54 -96.62
N THR A 174 -1.44 -11.77 -96.07
CA THR A 174 -1.13 -12.99 -96.83
C THR A 174 -2.19 -13.28 -97.89
N GLN A 175 -3.46 -13.00 -97.60
CA GLN A 175 -4.55 -13.10 -98.58
C GLN A 175 -4.41 -12.07 -99.71
N SER A 176 -3.90 -10.87 -99.40
CA SER A 176 -3.64 -9.82 -100.40
C SER A 176 -2.46 -10.12 -101.34
N MET A 177 -1.51 -10.96 -100.92
CA MET A 177 -0.36 -11.39 -101.75
C MET A 177 -0.64 -12.62 -102.61
N LEU A 178 -1.79 -13.29 -102.41
CA LEU A 178 -2.23 -14.47 -103.17
C LEU A 178 -3.24 -14.13 -104.29
N HIS A 179 -3.47 -12.83 -104.53
CA HIS A 179 -4.18 -12.26 -105.67
C HIS A 179 -3.24 -11.38 -106.50
#